data_AF-A0A7X2CIB0-F1
#
_entry.id   AF-A0A7X2CIB0-F1
#
_cell.length_a   1.000
_cell.length_b   1.000
_cell.length_c   1.000
_cell.angle_alpha   90.00
_cell.angle_beta   90.00
_cell.angle_gamma   90.00
#
_symmetry.space_group_name_H-M   'P 1'
#
loop_
_entity.id
_entity.type
_entity.pdbx_description
1 polymer ?
#
loop_
_entity_poly.entity_id
_entity_poly.type
_entity_poly.pdbx_seq_one_letter_code
_entity_poly.pdbx_strand_id
1 'polypeptide(L)'
;MKINSARQAWHDCNYNPAPGQTSDAAVLGVVVQKTERGPTADHAVHGALAGQIQSAIARLHSQLRAFGNAMYAAEPTDDDRETAEDAVFSLACSRVERMTASKRERAEYVAKGVFRRYRYMHQGGQSSNPDPLAKPEAFRSWMDSEYGIKLSSVAWGRDWEPFVQFCFDACYDIDAKALSPIGGVIYKMKEAA
;
A
#
# COMPACT_ATOMS: atom_id res chain seq x y z
N MET A 1 -13.99 -6.04 -13.04
CA MET A 1 -13.46 -5.18 -11.97
C MET A 1 -14.45 -4.06 -11.65
N LYS A 2 -14.97 -4.00 -10.41
CA LYS A 2 -15.78 -2.88 -9.92
C LYS A 2 -14.85 -1.92 -9.17
N ILE A 3 -14.57 -0.76 -9.75
CA ILE A 3 -13.59 0.18 -9.19
C ILE A 3 -14.26 1.12 -8.21
N ASN A 4 -14.05 0.84 -6.93
CA ASN A 4 -14.57 1.67 -5.85
C ASN A 4 -13.55 2.71 -5.37
N SER A 5 -12.25 2.45 -5.52
CA SER A 5 -11.17 3.36 -5.11
C SER A 5 -9.89 3.14 -5.92
N ALA A 6 -9.00 4.14 -5.92
CA ALA A 6 -7.68 4.03 -6.56
C ALA A 6 -6.80 2.95 -5.91
N ARG A 7 -6.96 2.71 -4.60
CA ARG A 7 -6.26 1.64 -3.86
C ARG A 7 -6.69 0.26 -4.34
N GLN A 8 -8.01 0.05 -4.49
CA GLN A 8 -8.56 -1.18 -5.05
C GLN A 8 -8.10 -1.36 -6.51
N ALA A 9 -8.05 -0.28 -7.27
CA ALA A 9 -7.62 -0.32 -8.66
C ALA A 9 -6.15 -0.74 -8.81
N TRP A 10 -5.27 -0.27 -7.92
CA TRP A 10 -3.87 -0.69 -7.87
C TRP A 10 -3.73 -2.18 -7.58
N HIS A 11 -4.48 -2.68 -6.59
CA HIS A 11 -4.47 -4.09 -6.24
C HIS A 11 -4.97 -4.96 -7.41
N ASP A 12 -6.14 -4.61 -7.96
CA ASP A 12 -6.83 -5.41 -8.96
C ASP A 12 -6.15 -5.40 -10.32
N CYS A 13 -5.41 -4.34 -10.67
CA CYS A 13 -4.68 -4.32 -11.94
C CYS A 13 -3.48 -5.28 -11.96
N ASN A 14 -2.93 -5.63 -10.79
CA ASN A 14 -1.85 -6.60 -10.66
C ASN A 14 -2.37 -8.02 -10.37
N TYR A 15 -3.64 -8.14 -10.01
CA TYR A 15 -4.28 -9.42 -9.76
C TYR A 15 -4.82 -10.01 -11.08
N ASN A 16 -4.15 -11.03 -11.61
CA ASN A 16 -4.67 -11.83 -12.71
C ASN A 16 -5.40 -13.04 -12.12
N PRO A 17 -6.75 -13.07 -12.05
CA PRO A 17 -7.44 -14.26 -11.56
C PRO A 17 -7.06 -15.43 -12.47
N ALA A 18 -6.57 -16.51 -11.88
CA ALA A 18 -6.36 -17.76 -12.60
C ALA A 18 -7.68 -18.12 -13.35
N PRO A 19 -7.61 -18.63 -14.59
CA PRO A 19 -8.80 -19.03 -15.32
C PRO A 19 -9.62 -20.00 -14.47
N GLY A 20 -10.81 -19.56 -14.03
CA GLY A 20 -11.72 -20.32 -13.16
C GLY A 20 -12.14 -19.68 -11.84
N GLN A 21 -11.62 -18.50 -11.46
CA GLN A 21 -11.91 -17.87 -10.15
C GLN A 21 -13.01 -16.78 -10.16
N THR A 22 -13.53 -16.39 -11.33
CA THR A 22 -14.77 -15.58 -11.39
C THR A 22 -15.95 -16.52 -11.48
N SER A 23 -16.76 -16.56 -10.42
CA SER A 23 -18.06 -17.22 -10.30
C SER A 23 -18.70 -17.72 -11.61
N ASP A 24 -18.45 -18.98 -11.95
CA ASP A 24 -19.33 -19.85 -12.74
C ASP A 24 -19.03 -21.29 -12.28
N ALA A 25 -19.52 -21.61 -11.08
CA ALA A 25 -19.54 -22.98 -10.58
C ALA A 25 -20.58 -23.78 -11.39
N ALA A 26 -20.20 -24.27 -12.57
CA ALA A 26 -20.92 -25.33 -13.25
C ALA A 26 -20.41 -26.69 -12.75
N VAL A 27 -20.97 -27.12 -11.63
CA VAL A 27 -20.80 -28.46 -11.06
C VAL A 27 -21.56 -29.46 -11.93
N LEU A 28 -20.78 -30.36 -12.54
CA LEU A 28 -21.08 -31.69 -13.07
C LEU A 28 -22.18 -31.89 -14.14
N GLY A 29 -21.73 -32.41 -15.31
CA GLY A 29 -22.35 -33.63 -15.84
C GLY A 29 -22.72 -33.68 -17.32
N VAL A 30 -22.53 -32.62 -18.10
CA VAL A 30 -22.84 -32.67 -19.54
C VAL A 30 -21.69 -32.11 -20.36
N VAL A 31 -21.16 -32.98 -21.22
CA VAL A 31 -20.14 -32.65 -22.22
C VAL A 31 -20.79 -31.72 -23.25
N VAL A 32 -20.66 -30.41 -23.05
CA VAL A 32 -20.96 -29.41 -24.08
C VAL A 32 -19.64 -29.05 -24.76
N GLN A 33 -19.65 -29.11 -26.09
CA GLN A 33 -18.51 -28.83 -26.97
C GLN A 33 -17.72 -27.60 -26.48
N LYS A 34 -16.40 -27.78 -26.34
CA LYS A 34 -15.45 -26.70 -26.06
C LYS A 34 -15.41 -25.73 -27.25
N THR A 35 -16.34 -24.80 -27.33
CA THR A 35 -16.02 -23.48 -27.86
C THR A 35 -15.11 -22.84 -26.82
N GLU A 36 -13.86 -22.58 -27.17
CA GLU A 36 -13.02 -21.68 -26.39
C GLU A 36 -13.83 -20.40 -26.18
N ARG A 37 -14.26 -20.16 -24.94
CA ARG A 37 -14.99 -18.96 -24.56
C ARG A 37 -13.97 -17.84 -24.70
N GLY A 38 -13.90 -17.26 -25.90
CA GLY A 38 -13.03 -16.14 -26.21
C GLY A 38 -13.27 -15.00 -25.22
N PRO A 39 -12.32 -14.06 -25.06
CA PRO A 39 -12.45 -12.97 -24.12
C PRO A 39 -13.80 -12.27 -24.35
N THR A 40 -14.70 -12.36 -23.37
CA THR A 40 -15.97 -11.65 -23.41
C THR A 40 -15.68 -10.15 -23.48
N ALA A 41 -16.63 -9.35 -23.98
CA ALA A 41 -16.48 -7.90 -24.02
C ALA A 41 -16.07 -7.33 -22.64
N ASP A 42 -16.58 -7.91 -21.56
CA ASP A 42 -16.21 -7.57 -20.18
C ASP A 42 -14.73 -7.87 -19.88
N HIS A 43 -14.19 -9.01 -20.33
CA HIS A 43 -12.77 -9.33 -20.19
C HIS A 43 -11.87 -8.38 -20.98
N ALA A 44 -12.27 -8.00 -22.20
CA ALA A 44 -11.53 -7.05 -23.02
C ALA A 44 -11.52 -5.64 -22.38
N VAL A 45 -12.67 -5.20 -21.85
CA VAL A 45 -12.79 -3.93 -21.11
C VAL A 45 -11.95 -3.97 -19.82
N HIS A 46 -11.95 -5.10 -19.10
CA HIS A 46 -11.10 -5.28 -17.92
C HIS A 46 -9.60 -5.22 -18.25
N GLY A 47 -9.16 -5.89 -19.31
CA GLY A 47 -7.76 -5.88 -19.74
C GLY A 47 -7.30 -4.48 -20.17
N ALA A 48 -8.13 -3.77 -20.95
CA ALA A 48 -7.83 -2.39 -21.34
C ALA A 48 -7.71 -1.45 -20.12
N LEU A 49 -8.60 -1.62 -19.14
CA LEU A 49 -8.61 -0.82 -17.93
C LEU A 49 -7.41 -1.11 -17.02
N ALA A 50 -7.10 -2.39 -16.80
CA ALA A 50 -5.91 -2.79 -16.06
C ALA A 50 -4.64 -2.24 -16.73
N GLY A 51 -4.55 -2.29 -18.06
CA GLY A 51 -3.42 -1.77 -18.82
C GLY A 51 -3.23 -0.25 -18.67
N GLN A 52 -4.31 0.54 -18.61
CA GLN A 52 -4.19 1.99 -18.38
C GLN A 52 -3.70 2.31 -16.96
N ILE A 53 -4.19 1.58 -15.95
CA ILE A 53 -3.75 1.74 -14.56
C ILE A 53 -2.29 1.32 -14.42
N GLN A 54 -1.91 0.15 -14.97
CA GLN A 54 -0.53 -0.32 -15.00
C GLN A 54 0.40 0.68 -15.70
N SER A 55 -0.05 1.30 -16.81
CA SER A 55 0.71 2.36 -17.48
C SER A 55 0.88 3.61 -16.61
N ALA A 56 -0.15 4.01 -15.86
CA ALA A 56 -0.06 5.12 -14.92
C ALA A 56 0.92 4.80 -13.77
N ILE A 57 0.87 3.59 -13.23
CA ILE A 57 1.80 3.10 -12.20
C ILE A 57 3.23 3.08 -12.74
N ALA A 58 3.45 2.60 -13.97
CA ALA A 58 4.77 2.52 -14.58
C ALA A 58 5.43 3.90 -14.76
N ARG A 59 4.64 4.96 -14.94
CA ARG A 59 5.11 6.35 -15.09
C ARG A 59 5.40 7.06 -13.77
N LEU A 60 5.02 6.49 -12.63
CA LEU A 60 5.34 7.05 -11.32
C LEU A 60 6.86 7.05 -11.08
N HIS A 61 7.33 8.02 -10.30
CA HIS A 61 8.68 8.00 -9.76
C HIS A 61 8.92 6.69 -8.99
N SER A 62 10.13 6.14 -9.06
CA SER A 62 10.47 4.82 -8.51
C SER A 62 10.04 4.65 -7.05
N GLN A 63 10.31 5.65 -6.21
CA GLN A 63 9.91 5.63 -4.79
C GLN A 63 8.40 5.64 -4.58
N LEU A 64 7.63 6.39 -5.39
CA LEU A 64 6.16 6.41 -5.30
C LEU A 64 5.57 5.08 -5.75
N ARG A 65 6.15 4.48 -6.79
CA ARG A 65 5.76 3.17 -7.30
C ARG A 65 6.05 2.08 -6.27
N ALA A 66 7.25 2.05 -5.70
CA ALA A 66 7.63 1.10 -4.67
C ALA A 66 6.73 1.21 -3.44
N PHE A 67 6.44 2.43 -2.99
CA PHE A 67 5.48 2.66 -1.90
C PHE A 67 4.09 2.11 -2.21
N GLY A 68 3.54 2.43 -3.40
CA GLY A 68 2.24 1.92 -3.82
C GLY A 68 2.21 0.39 -3.94
N ASN A 69 3.28 -0.22 -4.46
CA ASN A 69 3.43 -1.66 -4.54
C ASN A 69 3.48 -2.31 -3.15
N ALA A 70 4.33 -1.81 -2.25
CA ALA A 70 4.44 -2.32 -0.88
C ALA A 70 3.10 -2.24 -0.12
N MET A 71 2.27 -1.25 -0.45
CA MET A 71 0.96 -1.04 0.18
C MET A 71 -0.16 -1.88 -0.46
N TYR A 72 -0.26 -1.91 -1.79
CA TYR A 72 -1.46 -2.37 -2.50
C TYR A 72 -1.23 -3.51 -3.49
N ALA A 73 0.01 -3.86 -3.84
CA ALA A 73 0.23 -5.02 -4.70
C ALA A 73 -0.25 -6.29 -3.99
N ALA A 74 -0.82 -7.22 -4.76
CA ALA A 74 -1.20 -8.53 -4.25
C ALA A 74 0.02 -9.29 -3.71
N GLU A 75 1.15 -9.15 -4.39
CA GLU A 75 2.44 -9.75 -4.03
C GLU A 75 3.51 -8.64 -3.98
N PRO A 76 3.66 -7.94 -2.84
CA PRO A 76 4.70 -6.93 -2.68
C PRO A 76 6.08 -7.60 -2.57
N THR A 77 7.08 -7.01 -3.21
CA THR A 77 8.47 -7.46 -3.12
C THR A 77 9.16 -6.88 -1.88
N ASP A 78 10.24 -7.52 -1.42
CA ASP A 78 11.06 -6.97 -0.34
C ASP A 78 11.74 -5.66 -0.75
N ASP A 79 12.20 -5.55 -2.00
CA ASP A 79 12.80 -4.32 -2.55
C ASP A 79 11.81 -3.14 -2.52
N ASP A 80 10.54 -3.39 -2.89
CA ASP A 80 9.49 -2.37 -2.84
C ASP A 80 9.24 -1.92 -1.40
N ARG A 81 9.22 -2.87 -0.45
CA ARG A 81 9.04 -2.60 0.97
C ARG A 81 10.19 -1.78 1.55
N GLU A 82 11.42 -2.19 1.32
CA GLU A 82 12.61 -1.47 1.80
C GLU A 82 12.68 -0.05 1.22
N THR A 83 12.45 0.09 -0.09
CA THR A 83 12.41 1.40 -0.75
C THR A 83 11.29 2.30 -0.18
N ALA A 84 10.14 1.72 0.14
CA ALA A 84 9.03 2.45 0.75
C ALA A 84 9.35 2.92 2.17
N GLU A 85 9.92 2.03 2.99
CA GLU A 85 10.36 2.32 4.36
C GLU A 85 11.41 3.45 4.36
N ASP A 86 12.39 3.39 3.45
CA ASP A 86 13.43 4.40 3.27
C ASP A 86 12.88 5.75 2.82
N ALA A 87 11.88 5.75 1.91
CA ALA A 87 11.23 6.97 1.47
C ALA A 87 10.48 7.65 2.61
N VAL A 88 9.75 6.89 3.44
CA VAL A 88 9.06 7.39 4.64
C VAL A 88 10.06 7.96 5.64
N PHE A 89 11.13 7.22 5.93
CA PHE A 89 12.17 7.67 6.85
C PHE A 89 12.85 8.96 6.38
N SER A 90 13.22 9.02 5.10
CA SER A 90 13.87 10.19 4.51
C SER A 90 12.98 11.43 4.56
N LEU A 91 11.69 11.28 4.20
CA LEU A 91 10.73 12.37 4.24
C LEU A 91 10.45 12.83 5.68
N ALA A 92 10.27 11.90 6.62
CA ALA A 92 10.09 12.23 8.04
C ALA A 92 11.32 12.95 8.61
N CYS A 93 12.54 12.50 8.29
CA CYS A 93 13.78 13.16 8.70
C CYS A 93 13.90 14.58 8.17
N SER A 94 13.40 14.85 6.96
CA SER A 94 13.44 16.20 6.38
C SER A 94 12.63 17.24 7.17
N ARG A 95 11.67 16.77 7.99
CA ARG A 95 10.82 17.61 8.85
C ARG A 95 11.39 17.79 10.27
N VAL A 96 12.49 17.11 10.60
CA VAL A 96 13.14 17.20 11.91
C VAL A 96 14.30 18.19 11.83
N GLU A 97 14.29 19.22 12.67
CA GLU A 97 15.32 20.27 12.67
C GLU A 97 16.72 19.72 13.01
N ARG A 98 16.82 18.89 14.06
CA ARG A 98 18.07 18.27 14.51
C ARG A 98 17.83 16.89 15.12
N MET A 99 18.66 15.92 14.75
CA MET A 99 18.62 14.57 15.31
C MET A 99 20.04 14.04 15.53
N THR A 100 20.30 13.47 16.72
CA THR A 100 21.58 12.82 17.01
C THR A 100 21.72 11.51 16.22
N ALA A 101 22.94 11.06 15.96
CA ALA A 101 23.18 9.79 15.26
C ALA A 101 22.52 8.59 15.96
N SER A 102 22.64 8.50 17.28
CA SER A 102 22.00 7.45 18.09
C SER A 102 20.47 7.48 18.05
N LYS A 103 19.87 8.67 17.91
CA LYS A 103 18.42 8.80 17.73
C LYS A 103 18.02 8.43 16.30
N ARG A 104 18.85 8.78 15.31
CA ARG A 104 18.63 8.48 13.89
C ARG A 104 18.56 6.98 13.61
N GLU A 105 19.47 6.21 14.19
CA GLU A 105 19.47 4.74 14.06
C GLU A 105 18.15 4.14 14.55
N ARG A 106 17.68 4.55 15.73
CA ARG A 106 16.39 4.09 16.28
C ARG A 106 15.20 4.63 15.49
N ALA A 107 15.30 5.85 14.96
CA ALA A 107 14.27 6.49 14.17
C ALA A 107 14.00 5.77 12.86
N GLU A 108 15.01 5.14 12.26
CA GLU A 108 14.83 4.28 11.08
C GLU A 108 13.86 3.13 11.39
N TYR A 109 14.09 2.40 12.48
CA TYR A 109 13.19 1.33 12.90
C TYR A 109 11.79 1.85 13.28
N VAL A 110 11.70 3.04 13.88
CA VAL A 110 10.40 3.66 14.17
C VAL A 110 9.64 3.95 12.87
N ALA A 111 10.31 4.42 11.82
CA ALA A 111 9.68 4.64 10.51
C ALA A 111 9.16 3.31 9.91
N LYS A 112 9.94 2.24 9.98
CA LYS A 112 9.53 0.87 9.57
C LYS A 112 8.28 0.41 10.32
N GLY A 113 8.26 0.63 11.64
CA GLY A 113 7.12 0.33 12.49
C GLY A 113 5.86 1.14 12.15
N VAL A 114 6.01 2.44 11.91
CA VAL A 114 4.90 3.31 11.51
C VAL A 114 4.38 2.94 10.13
N PHE A 115 5.26 2.60 9.18
CA PHE A 115 4.84 2.13 7.87
C PHE A 115 3.98 0.86 7.96
N ARG A 116 4.37 -0.10 8.81
CA ARG A 116 3.55 -1.30 9.06
C ARG A 116 2.18 -0.96 9.66
N ARG A 117 2.12 -0.04 10.62
CA ARG A 117 0.85 0.46 11.19
C ARG A 117 -0.02 1.10 10.11
N TYR A 118 0.58 1.96 9.29
CA TYR A 118 -0.10 2.62 8.19
C TYR A 118 -0.67 1.61 7.20
N ARG A 119 0.11 0.60 6.82
CA ARG A 119 -0.32 -0.49 5.95
C ARG A 119 -1.51 -1.23 6.55
N TYR A 120 -1.46 -1.60 7.82
CA TYR A 120 -2.57 -2.32 8.47
C TYR A 120 -3.89 -1.52 8.46
N MET A 121 -3.82 -0.22 8.76
CA MET A 121 -4.98 0.67 8.71
C MET A 121 -5.61 0.77 7.31
N HIS A 122 -4.80 0.61 6.26
CA HIS A 122 -5.19 0.79 4.86
C HIS A 122 -5.40 -0.52 4.09
N GLN A 123 -5.25 -1.68 4.74
CA GLN A 123 -5.60 -2.98 4.17
C GLN A 123 -7.13 -3.13 4.09
N GLY A 124 -7.66 -3.65 2.98
CA GLY A 124 -9.10 -3.90 2.80
C GLY A 124 -9.90 -2.81 2.07
N GLY A 125 -9.25 -1.91 1.34
CA GLY A 125 -9.87 -1.02 0.34
C GLY A 125 -10.70 0.16 0.88
N GLN A 126 -11.18 0.10 2.14
CA GLN A 126 -11.95 1.15 2.82
C GLN A 126 -11.16 1.94 3.88
N SER A 127 -9.89 1.59 4.12
CA SER A 127 -9.00 2.28 5.06
C SER A 127 -9.61 2.53 6.44
N SER A 128 -10.34 1.55 6.97
CA SER A 128 -11.12 1.69 8.22
C SER A 128 -10.67 0.75 9.33
N ASN A 129 -9.53 0.07 9.15
CA ASN A 129 -9.02 -0.82 10.17
C ASN A 129 -8.46 -0.02 11.35
N PRO A 130 -8.80 -0.40 12.59
CA PRO A 130 -8.21 0.24 13.76
C PRO A 130 -6.71 -0.03 13.81
N ASP A 131 -5.93 0.96 14.30
CA ASP A 131 -4.49 0.79 14.49
C ASP A 131 -4.21 -0.20 15.65
N PRO A 132 -3.58 -1.35 15.37
CA PRO A 132 -3.31 -2.36 16.38
C PRO A 132 -2.24 -1.92 17.40
N LEU A 133 -1.43 -0.91 17.05
CA LEU A 133 -0.31 -0.40 17.85
C LEU A 133 -0.50 1.08 18.19
N ALA A 134 -1.75 1.53 18.32
CA ALA A 134 -2.07 2.92 18.68
C ALA A 134 -1.48 3.32 20.04
N LYS A 135 -1.46 2.40 21.00
CA LYS A 135 -0.91 2.64 22.33
C LYS A 135 0.63 2.64 22.28
N PRO A 136 1.31 3.66 22.84
CA PRO A 136 2.77 3.71 22.88
C PRO A 136 3.39 2.45 23.48
N GLU A 137 2.82 1.90 24.55
CA GLU A 137 3.29 0.68 25.22
C GLU A 137 3.27 -0.53 24.29
N ALA A 138 2.18 -0.73 23.56
CA ALA A 138 2.04 -1.81 22.59
C ALA A 138 3.05 -1.66 21.45
N PHE A 139 3.18 -0.43 20.91
CA PHE A 139 4.15 -0.15 19.86
C PHE A 139 5.58 -0.43 20.32
N ARG A 140 5.97 0.02 21.52
CA ARG A 140 7.30 -0.23 22.08
C ARG A 140 7.57 -1.70 22.32
N SER A 141 6.61 -2.43 22.89
CA SER A 141 6.74 -3.86 23.12
C SER A 141 6.93 -4.61 21.79
N TRP A 142 6.22 -4.18 20.76
CA TRP A 142 6.35 -4.72 19.41
C TRP A 142 7.71 -4.38 18.78
N MET A 143 8.21 -3.14 18.95
CA MET A 143 9.56 -2.74 18.49
C MET A 143 10.68 -3.58 19.13
N ASP A 144 10.56 -3.90 20.42
CA ASP A 144 11.53 -4.75 21.12
C ASP A 144 11.42 -6.21 20.66
N SER A 145 10.20 -6.72 20.43
CA SER A 145 10.02 -8.11 19.98
C SER A 145 10.50 -8.33 18.55
N GLU A 146 10.21 -7.41 17.63
CA GLU A 146 10.52 -7.62 16.20
C GLU A 146 11.91 -7.14 15.80
N TYR A 147 12.40 -6.05 16.39
CA TYR A 147 13.66 -5.43 16.00
C TYR A 147 14.70 -5.40 17.13
N GLY A 148 14.36 -5.85 18.35
CA GLY A 148 15.25 -5.72 19.52
C GLY A 148 15.51 -4.26 19.93
N ILE A 149 14.69 -3.31 19.46
CA ILE A 149 14.90 -1.89 19.69
C ILE A 149 14.10 -1.42 20.90
N LYS A 150 14.84 -1.13 21.98
CA LYS A 150 14.27 -0.56 23.20
C LYS A 150 14.17 0.96 23.11
N LEU A 151 12.93 1.45 23.05
CA LEU A 151 12.62 2.87 23.14
C LEU A 151 12.41 3.27 24.61
N SER A 152 12.82 4.46 25.03
CA SER A 152 12.60 4.95 26.42
C SER A 152 11.18 5.46 26.62
N SER A 153 10.52 5.10 27.74
CA SER A 153 9.12 5.49 28.04
C SER A 153 9.04 6.86 28.72
N VAL A 154 10.11 7.26 29.41
CA VAL A 154 10.13 8.38 30.36
C VAL A 154 9.74 9.72 29.73
N ALA A 155 9.96 9.90 28.42
CA ALA A 155 9.64 11.13 27.69
C ALA A 155 9.06 10.84 26.29
N TRP A 156 8.20 9.82 26.16
CA TRP A 156 7.63 9.41 24.87
C TRP A 156 7.06 10.57 24.05
N GLY A 157 6.23 11.40 24.68
CA GLY A 157 5.53 12.49 23.99
C GLY A 157 6.43 13.60 23.45
N ARG A 158 7.63 13.73 24.02
CA ARG A 158 8.64 14.68 23.52
C ARG A 158 9.56 14.02 22.49
N ASP A 159 9.99 12.79 22.77
CA ASP A 159 11.11 12.19 22.04
C ASP A 159 10.66 11.47 20.78
N TRP A 160 9.49 10.81 20.81
CA TRP A 160 9.04 9.89 19.76
C TRP A 160 7.69 10.25 19.15
N GLU A 161 6.75 10.79 19.93
CA GLU A 161 5.41 11.13 19.41
C GLU A 161 5.44 12.10 18.22
N PRO A 162 6.23 13.19 18.20
CA PRO A 162 6.31 14.07 17.05
C PRO A 162 6.89 13.37 15.82
N PHE A 163 7.90 12.51 16.02
CA PHE A 163 8.53 11.78 14.93
C PHE A 163 7.60 10.72 14.34
N VAL A 164 6.84 10.01 15.17
CA VAL A 164 5.79 9.07 14.75
C VAL A 164 4.74 9.80 13.90
N GLN A 165 4.32 10.99 14.31
CA GLN A 165 3.41 11.81 13.53
C GLN A 165 4.02 12.20 12.18
N PHE A 166 5.28 12.64 12.14
CA PHE A 166 5.96 12.95 10.88
C PHE A 166 6.07 11.74 9.95
N CYS A 167 6.25 10.53 10.48
CA CYS A 167 6.21 9.31 9.68
C CYS A 167 4.81 9.06 9.10
N PHE A 168 3.73 9.26 9.87
CA PHE A 168 2.37 9.15 9.35
C PHE A 168 2.06 10.20 8.28
N ASP A 169 2.44 11.45 8.50
CA ASP A 169 2.28 12.52 7.51
C ASP A 169 3.12 12.23 6.26
N ALA A 170 4.27 11.55 6.40
CA ALA A 170 5.10 11.15 5.27
C ALA A 170 4.40 10.05 4.46
N CYS A 171 3.87 9.03 5.14
CA CYS A 171 3.04 8.01 4.51
C CYS A 171 1.87 8.62 3.75
N TYR A 172 1.11 9.52 4.38
CA TYR A 172 -0.04 10.19 3.76
C TYR A 172 0.35 10.98 2.51
N ASP A 173 1.43 11.77 2.57
CA ASP A 173 1.88 12.57 1.42
C ASP A 173 2.35 11.71 0.25
N ILE A 174 3.11 10.64 0.53
CA ILE A 174 3.60 9.72 -0.50
C ILE A 174 2.43 8.96 -1.13
N ASP A 175 1.51 8.48 -0.30
CA ASP A 175 0.31 7.77 -0.71
C ASP A 175 -0.60 8.63 -1.60
N ALA A 176 -0.88 9.87 -1.19
CA ALA A 176 -1.66 10.82 -1.98
C ALA A 176 -1.03 11.08 -3.36
N LYS A 177 0.30 11.24 -3.41
CA LYS A 177 1.04 11.42 -4.68
C LYS A 177 1.01 10.18 -5.56
N ALA A 178 1.13 8.99 -4.97
CA ALA A 178 1.08 7.72 -5.71
C ALA A 178 -0.32 7.46 -6.29
N LEU A 179 -1.38 7.75 -5.53
CA LEU A 179 -2.76 7.49 -5.94
C LEU A 179 -3.36 8.54 -6.89
N SER A 180 -2.85 9.78 -6.87
CA SER A 180 -3.34 10.89 -7.71
C SER A 180 -3.46 10.54 -9.22
N PRO A 181 -2.42 10.03 -9.90
CA PRO A 181 -2.53 9.71 -11.32
C PRO A 181 -3.54 8.59 -11.62
N ILE A 182 -3.70 7.63 -10.70
CA ILE A 182 -4.65 6.53 -10.83
C ILE A 182 -6.08 7.05 -10.64
N GLY A 183 -6.30 7.93 -9.65
CA GLY A 183 -7.56 8.64 -9.48
C GLY A 183 -7.97 9.40 -10.75
N GLY A 184 -7.00 10.05 -11.42
CA GLY A 184 -7.23 10.73 -12.70
C GLY A 184 -7.64 9.80 -13.84
N VAL A 185 -7.06 8.60 -13.93
CA VAL A 185 -7.48 7.57 -14.91
C VAL A 185 -8.90 7.12 -14.62
N ILE A 186 -9.21 6.77 -13.37
CA ILE A 186 -10.55 6.31 -12.96
C ILE A 186 -11.60 7.39 -13.24
N TYR A 187 -11.29 8.65 -12.96
CA TYR A 187 -12.19 9.78 -13.22
C TYR A 187 -12.52 9.91 -14.72
N LYS A 188 -11.49 9.96 -15.59
CA LYS A 188 -11.68 10.04 -17.05
C LYS A 188 -12.51 8.88 -17.60
N MET A 189 -12.33 7.69 -17.02
CA MET A 189 -13.10 6.51 -17.43
C MET A 189 -14.56 6.59 -17.01
N LYS A 190 -14.87 7.17 -15.84
CA LYS A 190 -16.26 7.40 -15.41
C LYS A 190 -16.97 8.46 -16.25
N GLU A 191 -16.26 9.46 -16.77
CA GLU A 191 -16.84 10.47 -17.67
C GLU A 191 -17.10 9.93 -19.09
N ALA A 192 -16.35 8.91 -19.52
CA ALA A 192 -16.45 8.34 -20.87
C ALA A 192 -17.47 7.19 -21.00
N ALA A 193 -18.06 6.73 -19.89
CA ALA A 193 -19.02 5.62 -19.80
C ALA A 193 -20.45 6.13 -19.64
#